data_AF-A0A136KZE3-F1
#
_entry.id   AF-A0A136KZE3-F1
#
_cell.length_a   1.000
_cell.length_b   1.000
_cell.length_c   1.000
_cell.angle_alpha   90.00
_cell.angle_beta   90.00
_cell.angle_gamma   90.00
#
_symmetry.space_group_name_H-M   'P 1'
#
loop_
_entity.id
_entity.type
_entity.pdbx_description
1 polymer ?
#
loop_
_entity_poly.entity_id
_entity_poly.type
_entity_poly.pdbx_seq_one_letter_code
_entity_poly.pdbx_strand_id
1 'polypeptide(L)'
;MADKGIPSALFMARAHALIMAEADIAITSAEVMQLVNSHITRLQKSTQFVTVLYGILDLKTRLFSYARAGHEPPLILHTDGSVERMPFSAGMALGLWDPVTIDKKEILLKSGDAIILFTDGMTDCRNPNGEAFGLERIKKFINWLTQT
;
A
#
# COMPACT_ATOMS: atom_id res chain seq x y z
N MET A 1 1.32 -5.29 -8.44
CA MET A 1 1.33 -6.73 -8.81
C MET A 1 2.22 -6.87 -10.04
N ALA A 2 3.14 -7.82 -10.06
CA ALA A 2 3.91 -8.09 -11.27
C ALA A 2 2.99 -8.81 -12.28
N ASP A 3 2.98 -8.32 -13.51
CA ASP A 3 2.20 -8.79 -14.67
C ASP A 3 0.79 -8.18 -14.86
N LYS A 4 0.37 -8.20 -16.13
CA LYS A 4 -0.92 -7.72 -16.62
C LYS A 4 -1.65 -8.89 -17.29
N GLY A 5 -2.97 -8.97 -17.14
CA GLY A 5 -3.81 -9.97 -17.81
C GLY A 5 -4.65 -10.81 -16.85
N ILE A 6 -5.31 -11.84 -17.39
CA ILE A 6 -6.29 -12.67 -16.65
C ILE A 6 -5.66 -13.37 -15.43
N PRO A 7 -4.46 -13.98 -15.49
CA PRO A 7 -3.86 -14.62 -14.32
C PRO A 7 -3.58 -13.65 -13.17
N SER A 8 -3.10 -12.43 -13.47
CA SER A 8 -2.87 -11.37 -12.48
C SER A 8 -4.18 -10.85 -11.90
N ALA A 9 -5.22 -10.68 -12.72
CA ALA A 9 -6.53 -10.28 -12.26
C ALA A 9 -7.14 -11.31 -11.29
N LEU A 10 -7.02 -12.60 -11.59
CA LEU A 10 -7.48 -13.67 -10.70
C LEU A 10 -6.69 -13.70 -9.39
N PHE A 11 -5.36 -13.53 -9.47
CA PHE A 11 -4.52 -13.41 -8.28
C PHE A 11 -4.91 -12.19 -7.42
N MET A 12 -5.31 -11.08 -8.06
CA MET A 12 -5.75 -9.86 -7.37
C MET A 12 -7.04 -10.12 -6.61
N ALA A 13 -8.03 -10.67 -7.31
CA ALA A 13 -9.33 -10.98 -6.74
C ALA A 13 -9.17 -11.91 -5.52
N ARG A 14 -8.26 -12.89 -5.61
CA ARG A 14 -7.95 -13.78 -4.50
C ARG A 14 -7.26 -13.06 -3.34
N ALA A 15 -6.21 -12.28 -3.60
CA ALA A 15 -5.52 -11.52 -2.56
C ALA A 15 -6.49 -10.56 -1.84
N HIS A 16 -7.33 -9.86 -2.61
CA HIS A 16 -8.37 -8.98 -2.09
C HIS A 16 -9.39 -9.74 -1.22
N ALA A 17 -9.89 -10.88 -1.69
CA ALA A 17 -10.84 -11.70 -0.93
C ALA A 17 -10.24 -12.20 0.40
N LEU A 18 -8.97 -12.62 0.39
CA LEU A 18 -8.27 -13.03 1.61
C LEU A 18 -8.08 -11.86 2.58
N ILE A 19 -7.69 -10.67 2.08
CA ILE A 19 -7.56 -9.48 2.92
C ILE A 19 -8.88 -9.17 3.60
N MET A 20 -10.00 -9.20 2.86
CA MET A 20 -11.32 -8.95 3.43
C MET A 20 -11.73 -10.00 4.46
N ALA A 21 -11.43 -11.28 4.21
CA ALA A 21 -11.74 -12.36 5.14
C ALA A 21 -10.96 -12.25 6.46
N GLU A 22 -9.68 -11.89 6.39
CA GLU A 22 -8.82 -11.78 7.58
C GLU A 22 -9.00 -10.44 8.33
N ALA A 23 -9.49 -9.39 7.65
CA ALA A 23 -9.69 -8.07 8.23
C ALA A 23 -10.71 -8.06 9.38
N ASP A 24 -11.69 -8.96 9.38
CA ASP A 24 -12.71 -9.06 10.43
C ASP A 24 -12.24 -9.88 11.65
N ILE A 25 -11.12 -10.60 11.53
CA ILE A 25 -10.66 -11.59 12.51
C ILE A 25 -9.40 -11.10 13.23
N ALA A 26 -8.44 -10.56 12.48
CA ALA A 26 -7.14 -10.15 13.01
C ALA A 26 -7.21 -8.79 13.72
N ILE A 27 -6.34 -8.60 14.70
CA ILE A 27 -6.34 -7.41 15.55
C ILE A 27 -5.51 -6.29 14.91
N THR A 28 -4.42 -6.65 14.23
CA THR A 28 -3.46 -5.68 13.67
C THR A 28 -3.30 -5.80 12.16
N SER A 29 -2.95 -4.68 11.52
CA SER A 29 -2.70 -4.63 10.07
C SER A 29 -1.57 -5.57 9.62
N ALA A 30 -0.57 -5.82 10.48
CA ALA A 30 0.50 -6.76 10.18
C ALA A 30 0.06 -8.22 10.23
N GLU A 31 -0.78 -8.59 11.21
CA GLU A 31 -1.34 -9.95 11.32
C GLU A 31 -2.21 -10.29 10.11
N VAL A 32 -3.07 -9.36 9.65
CA VAL A 32 -3.85 -9.54 8.40
C VAL A 32 -2.90 -9.91 7.26
N MET A 33 -1.82 -9.16 7.06
CA MET A 33 -0.88 -9.42 5.96
C MET A 33 -0.13 -10.75 6.12
N GLN A 34 0.22 -11.15 7.34
CA GLN A 34 0.87 -12.43 7.61
C GLN A 34 -0.06 -13.62 7.33
N LEU A 35 -1.32 -13.55 7.76
CA LEU A 35 -2.33 -14.58 7.50
C LEU A 35 -2.63 -14.71 6.01
N VAL A 36 -2.84 -13.57 5.33
CA VAL A 36 -3.02 -13.52 3.87
C VAL A 36 -1.81 -14.14 3.15
N ASN A 37 -0.58 -13.83 3.56
CA ASN A 37 0.63 -14.42 2.98
C ASN A 37 0.66 -15.95 3.13
N SER A 38 0.36 -16.46 4.33
CA SER A 38 0.32 -17.89 4.59
C SER A 38 -0.74 -18.58 3.72
N HIS A 39 -1.91 -17.96 3.54
CA HIS A 39 -2.94 -18.47 2.62
C HIS A 39 -2.50 -18.48 1.16
N ILE A 40 -1.81 -17.43 0.71
CA ILE A 40 -1.29 -17.33 -0.66
C ILE A 40 -0.27 -18.44 -0.92
N THR A 41 0.77 -18.50 -0.08
CA THR A 41 1.92 -19.41 -0.22
C THR A 41 1.54 -20.89 -0.05
N ARG A 42 0.62 -21.23 0.85
CA ARG A 42 0.16 -22.62 1.05
C ARG A 42 -0.48 -23.24 -0.20
N LEU A 43 -1.16 -22.44 -1.01
CA LEU A 43 -1.93 -22.91 -2.17
C LEU A 43 -1.13 -22.86 -3.48
N GLN A 44 0.12 -22.37 -3.48
CA GLN A 44 0.89 -22.16 -4.71
C GLN A 44 2.38 -22.49 -4.55
N LYS A 45 2.92 -23.26 -5.51
CA LYS A 45 4.34 -23.21 -5.93
C LYS A 45 4.50 -22.25 -7.11
N SER A 46 3.89 -21.07 -7.05
CA SER A 46 3.94 -20.10 -8.15
C SER A 46 4.85 -18.94 -7.79
N THR A 47 5.46 -18.31 -8.79
CA THR A 47 6.27 -17.09 -8.62
C THR A 47 5.43 -15.81 -8.57
N GLN A 48 4.10 -15.91 -8.46
CA GLN A 48 3.22 -14.75 -8.42
C GLN A 48 3.28 -14.05 -7.06
N PHE A 49 3.25 -12.73 -7.10
CA PHE A 49 3.31 -11.91 -5.89
C PHE A 49 2.51 -10.63 -6.03
N VAL A 50 2.12 -10.07 -4.89
CA VAL A 50 1.39 -8.80 -4.82
C VAL A 50 2.01 -7.89 -3.78
N THR A 51 2.17 -6.62 -4.16
CA THR A 51 2.51 -5.55 -3.24
C THR A 51 1.22 -4.99 -2.64
N VAL A 52 1.18 -4.82 -1.32
CA VAL A 52 -0.01 -4.35 -0.60
C VAL A 52 0.40 -3.33 0.46
N LEU A 53 -0.40 -2.28 0.60
CA LEU A 53 -0.46 -1.49 1.83
C LEU A 53 -1.85 -1.67 2.41
N TYR A 54 -1.91 -2.13 3.65
CA TYR A 54 -3.15 -2.28 4.40
C TYR A 54 -3.05 -1.49 5.70
N GLY A 55 -4.08 -0.71 6.03
CA GLY A 55 -4.05 0.15 7.20
C GLY A 55 -5.40 0.27 7.88
N ILE A 56 -5.35 0.51 9.17
CA ILE A 56 -6.49 0.67 10.06
C ILE A 56 -6.40 2.09 10.61
N LEU A 57 -7.45 2.88 10.40
CA LEU A 57 -7.56 4.24 10.93
C LEU A 57 -8.61 4.27 12.04
N ASP A 58 -8.16 4.53 13.27
CA ASP A 58 -9.07 4.86 14.36
C ASP A 58 -9.53 6.31 14.20
N LEU A 59 -10.82 6.50 13.89
CA LEU A 59 -11.40 7.82 13.66
C LEU A 59 -11.51 8.69 14.94
N LYS A 60 -11.49 8.08 16.12
CA LYS A 60 -11.55 8.81 17.40
C LYS A 60 -10.18 9.36 17.77
N THR A 61 -9.14 8.52 17.67
CA THR A 61 -7.78 8.90 18.03
C THR A 61 -7.00 9.52 16.87
N ARG A 62 -7.43 9.25 15.63
CA ARG A 62 -6.73 9.54 14.37
C ARG A 62 -5.39 8.80 14.23
N LEU A 63 -5.24 7.70 14.95
CA LEU A 63 -4.11 6.81 14.80
C LEU A 63 -4.32 5.94 13.55
N PHE A 64 -3.41 6.09 12.59
CA PHE A 64 -3.33 5.24 11.40
C PHE A 64 -2.21 4.22 11.58
N SER A 65 -2.57 2.96 11.82
CA SER A 65 -1.63 1.85 11.93
C SER A 65 -1.66 1.04 10.64
N TYR A 66 -0.53 0.93 9.94
CA TYR A 66 -0.48 0.28 8.62
C TYR A 66 0.69 -0.67 8.47
N ALA A 67 0.50 -1.61 7.56
CA ALA A 67 1.42 -2.66 7.17
C ALA A 67 1.68 -2.57 5.67
N ARG A 68 2.95 -2.57 5.29
CA ARG A 68 3.41 -2.46 3.92
C ARG A 68 4.16 -3.73 3.52
N ALA A 69 3.56 -4.46 2.60
CA ALA A 69 4.12 -5.63 1.96
C ALA A 69 4.70 -5.23 0.60
N GLY A 70 5.85 -4.54 0.60
CA GLY A 70 6.57 -4.11 -0.61
C GLY A 70 5.90 -3.00 -1.43
N HIS A 71 4.73 -2.49 -1.02
CA HIS A 71 4.05 -1.39 -1.69
C HIS A 71 4.77 -0.04 -1.48
N GLU A 72 4.42 0.96 -2.29
CA GLU A 72 4.88 2.34 -2.12
C GLU A 72 4.40 2.90 -0.75
N PRO A 73 5.26 3.58 0.03
CA PRO A 73 4.85 4.25 1.27
C PRO A 73 3.74 5.29 1.03
N PRO A 74 2.87 5.52 2.02
CA PRO A 74 1.84 6.54 1.92
C PRO A 74 2.46 7.94 1.90
N LEU A 75 1.77 8.88 1.26
CA LEU A 75 2.04 10.31 1.48
C LEU A 75 1.03 10.86 2.48
N ILE A 76 1.47 11.79 3.31
CA ILE A 76 0.62 12.59 4.18
C ILE A 76 0.59 14.00 3.61
N LEU A 77 -0.61 14.45 3.27
CA LEU A 77 -0.89 15.84 2.94
C LEU A 77 -1.33 16.52 4.24
N HIS A 78 -0.51 17.45 4.72
CA HIS A 78 -0.80 18.24 5.90
C HIS A 78 -1.68 19.44 5.56
N THR A 79 -2.37 19.99 6.55
CA THR A 79 -3.25 21.16 6.38
C THR A 79 -2.54 22.43 5.90
N ASP A 80 -1.22 22.50 6.06
CA ASP A 80 -0.40 23.62 5.56
C ASP A 80 0.00 23.45 4.08
N GLY A 81 -0.50 22.40 3.42
CA GLY A 81 -0.21 22.08 2.02
C GLY A 81 1.12 21.33 1.82
N SER A 82 1.87 21.05 2.88
CA SER A 82 3.08 20.24 2.78
C SER A 82 2.73 18.77 2.55
N VAL A 83 3.55 18.10 1.73
CA VAL A 83 3.39 16.67 1.40
C VAL A 83 4.59 15.90 1.90
N GLU A 84 4.37 15.05 2.89
CA GLU A 84 5.38 14.20 3.50
C GLU A 84 5.30 12.78 2.94
N ARG A 85 6.43 12.22 2.51
CA ARG A 85 6.50 10.78 2.19
C ARG A 85 6.96 10.05 3.43
N MET A 86 6.15 9.08 3.90
CA MET A 86 6.46 8.39 5.14
C MET A 86 7.75 7.57 5.02
N PRO A 87 8.62 7.57 6.04
CA PRO A 87 9.82 6.75 6.05
C PRO A 87 9.41 5.28 6.06
N PHE A 88 10.14 4.43 5.36
CA PHE A 88 9.83 3.01 5.24
C PHE A 88 11.07 2.15 5.50
N SER A 89 10.84 0.93 5.96
CA SER A 89 11.90 -0.07 6.18
C SER A 89 11.87 -1.11 5.06
N ALA A 90 12.76 -2.11 5.06
CA ALA A 90 12.61 -3.21 4.11
C ALA A 90 11.31 -3.98 4.40
N GLY A 91 10.57 -4.34 3.35
CA GLY A 91 9.34 -5.13 3.43
C GLY A 91 9.19 -5.98 2.17
N MET A 92 8.61 -7.17 2.31
CA MET A 92 8.52 -8.16 1.24
C MET A 92 7.11 -8.17 0.63
N ALA A 93 7.02 -8.42 -0.67
CA ALA A 93 5.71 -8.65 -1.32
C ALA A 93 5.12 -9.98 -0.85
N LEU A 94 3.78 -10.05 -0.80
CA LEU A 94 3.08 -11.26 -0.39
C LEU A 94 3.17 -12.34 -1.48
N GLY A 95 3.29 -13.59 -1.05
CA GLY A 95 3.30 -14.78 -1.92
C GLY A 95 4.69 -15.30 -2.30
N LEU A 96 5.76 -14.57 -1.99
CA LEU A 96 7.12 -14.97 -2.35
C LEU A 96 7.82 -15.84 -1.29
N TRP A 97 7.58 -15.56 -0.01
CA TRP A 97 8.24 -16.24 1.11
C TRP A 97 7.28 -16.40 2.28
N ASP A 98 7.46 -17.48 3.05
CA ASP A 98 6.79 -17.70 4.34
C ASP A 98 7.85 -18.18 5.35
N PRO A 99 8.10 -17.44 6.45
CA PRO A 99 7.43 -16.21 6.87
C PRO A 99 7.77 -14.99 5.99
N VAL A 100 6.82 -14.05 5.88
CA VAL A 100 7.01 -12.76 5.20
C VAL A 100 7.44 -11.66 6.17
N THR A 101 8.39 -10.81 5.75
CA THR A 101 8.75 -9.61 6.51
C THR A 101 7.82 -8.45 6.13
N ILE A 102 7.08 -7.93 7.10
CA ILE A 102 6.13 -6.82 6.94
C ILE A 102 6.70 -5.55 7.56
N ASP A 103 6.72 -4.46 6.80
CA ASP A 103 7.06 -3.12 7.30
C ASP A 103 5.81 -2.49 7.93
N LYS A 104 5.77 -2.43 9.27
CA LYS A 104 4.63 -1.90 10.03
C LYS A 104 4.97 -0.58 10.69
N LYS A 105 4.04 0.37 10.63
CA LYS A 105 4.20 1.74 11.17
C LYS A 105 2.89 2.30 11.68
N GLU A 106 3.00 3.32 12.51
CA GLU A 106 1.88 4.08 13.04
C GLU A 106 2.13 5.57 12.85
N ILE A 107 1.06 6.30 12.56
CA ILE A 107 1.09 7.74 12.37
C ILE A 107 -0.11 8.33 13.07
N LEU A 108 0.12 9.34 13.91
CA LEU A 108 -0.96 10.13 14.48
C LEU A 108 -1.27 11.30 13.54
N LEU A 109 -2.44 11.29 12.93
CA LEU A 109 -2.87 12.35 12.01
C LEU A 109 -3.42 13.55 12.78
N LYS A 110 -3.14 14.75 12.28
CA LYS A 110 -3.80 15.97 12.73
C LYS A 110 -5.16 16.11 12.05
N SER A 111 -5.97 17.01 12.61
CA SER A 111 -7.27 17.32 12.01
C SER A 111 -7.06 17.94 10.63
N GLY A 112 -7.68 17.37 9.61
CA GLY A 112 -7.58 17.87 8.23
C GLY A 112 -6.42 17.29 7.42
N ASP A 113 -5.55 16.48 8.02
CA ASP A 113 -4.54 15.74 7.26
C ASP A 113 -5.22 14.68 6.36
N ALA A 114 -4.62 14.40 5.21
CA ALA A 114 -5.08 13.37 4.28
C ALA A 114 -3.99 12.32 4.03
N ILE A 115 -4.40 11.04 4.07
CA ILE A 115 -3.57 9.91 3.65
C ILE A 115 -3.75 9.73 2.14
N ILE A 116 -2.66 9.76 1.38
CA ILE A 116 -2.67 9.50 -0.05
C ILE A 116 -1.99 8.16 -0.34
N LEU A 117 -2.77 7.23 -0.88
CA LEU A 117 -2.33 5.91 -1.33
C LEU A 117 -2.37 5.87 -2.87
N PHE A 118 -1.30 5.35 -3.47
CA PHE A 118 -1.17 5.25 -4.91
C PHE A 118 -0.27 4.07 -5.27
N THR A 119 -0.45 3.51 -6.46
CA THR A 119 0.38 2.41 -6.96
C THR A 119 1.54 2.94 -7.80
N ASP A 120 2.56 2.10 -7.97
CA ASP A 120 3.69 2.32 -8.88
C ASP A 120 3.26 2.67 -10.31
N GLY A 121 2.09 2.22 -10.74
CA GLY A 121 1.47 2.61 -12.01
C GLY A 121 1.43 4.14 -12.19
N MET A 122 1.21 4.92 -11.13
CA MET A 122 1.22 6.38 -11.20
C MET A 122 2.64 6.94 -11.39
N THR A 123 3.64 6.42 -10.68
CA THR A 123 5.03 6.90 -10.81
C THR A 123 5.65 6.48 -12.14
N ASP A 124 5.26 5.31 -12.65
CA ASP A 124 5.84 4.68 -13.82
C ASP A 124 5.14 5.06 -15.12
N CYS A 125 3.97 5.70 -15.04
CA CYS A 125 3.28 6.27 -16.20
C CYS A 125 4.22 7.18 -17.00
N ARG A 126 4.33 6.95 -18.31
CA ARG A 126 5.24 7.70 -19.20
C ARG A 126 4.48 8.65 -20.10
N ASN A 127 5.06 9.82 -20.33
CA ASN A 127 4.61 10.75 -21.37
C ASN A 127 5.05 10.27 -22.78
N PRO A 128 4.63 10.95 -23.87
CA PRO A 128 5.03 10.57 -25.24
C PRO A 128 6.54 10.59 -25.49
N ASN A 129 7.30 11.33 -24.69
CA ASN A 129 8.77 11.38 -24.75
C ASN A 129 9.42 10.24 -23.93
N GLY A 130 8.64 9.35 -23.33
CA GLY A 130 9.11 8.25 -22.52
C GLY A 130 9.51 8.64 -21.09
N GLU A 131 9.27 9.87 -20.65
CA GLU A 131 9.60 10.31 -19.28
C GLU A 131 8.56 9.81 -18.29
N ALA A 132 9.01 9.19 -17.20
CA ALA A 132 8.13 8.77 -16.10
C ALA A 132 7.52 10.00 -15.39
N PHE A 133 6.29 9.86 -14.90
CA PHE A 133 5.62 10.90 -14.13
C PHE A 133 6.36 11.17 -12.82
N GLY A 134 6.72 10.11 -12.09
CA GLY A 134 7.58 10.17 -10.92
C GLY A 134 6.95 10.81 -9.68
N LEU A 135 7.58 10.57 -8.53
CA LEU A 135 7.08 10.99 -7.22
C LEU A 135 6.96 12.51 -7.06
N GLU A 136 7.93 13.27 -7.60
CA GLU A 136 7.96 14.72 -7.42
C GLU A 136 6.80 15.42 -8.16
N ARG A 137 6.37 14.89 -9.31
CA ARG A 137 5.18 15.42 -10.00
C ARG A 137 3.89 15.06 -9.25
N ILE A 138 3.81 13.88 -8.61
CA ILE A 138 2.70 13.51 -7.73
C ILE A 138 2.55 14.51 -6.57
N LYS A 139 3.64 14.79 -5.85
CA LYS A 139 3.61 15.75 -4.73
C LYS A 139 3.16 17.15 -5.17
N LYS A 140 3.65 17.62 -6.31
CA LYS A 140 3.25 18.92 -6.89
C LYS A 140 1.76 18.94 -7.25
N PHE A 141 1.25 17.86 -7.85
CA PHE A 141 -0.17 17.75 -8.20
C PHE A 141 -1.07 17.75 -6.96
N ILE A 142 -0.70 17.01 -5.92
CA ILE A 142 -1.46 16.96 -4.65
C ILE A 142 -1.51 18.35 -4.00
N ASN A 143 -0.38 19.06 -3.92
CA ASN A 143 -0.34 20.42 -3.36
C ASN A 143 -1.16 21.42 -4.21
N TRP A 144 -1.17 21.26 -5.54
CA TRP A 144 -2.01 22.11 -6.39
C TRP A 144 -3.50 21.95 -6.08
N LEU A 145 -3.98 20.73 -5.82
CA LEU A 145 -5.40 20.47 -5.49
C LEU A 145 -5.87 21.17 -4.21
N THR A 146 -4.98 21.52 -3.29
CA THR A 146 -5.35 22.19 -2.03
C THR A 146 -5.36 23.72 -2.13
N GLN A 147 -5.00 24.29 -3.28
CA GLN A 147 -4.95 25.74 -3.52
C GLN A 147 -6.15 26.27 -4.33
N THR A 148 -6.99 25.38 -4.87
CA THR A 148 -8.26 25.66 -5.57
C THR A 148 -9.45 25.45 -4.66
#